data_AF-A0A2X1QDF4-F1
#
_entry.id   AF-A0A2X1QDF4-F1
#
_cell.length_a   1.000
_cell.length_b   1.000
_cell.length_c   1.000
_cell.angle_alpha   90.00
_cell.angle_beta   90.00
_cell.angle_gamma   90.00
#
_symmetry.space_group_name_H-M   'P 1'
#
loop_
_entity.id
_entity.type
_entity.pdbx_description
1 polymer ?
#
loop_
_entity_poly.entity_id
_entity_poly.type
_entity_poly.pdbx_seq_one_letter_code
_entity_poly.pdbx_strand_id
1 'polypeptide(L)'
;MKYQLTAHEARVIGCLLEKQVTTPEKYPLSVNAVVTACNQKTNREPVMSLSESEVQALLDTLVKRHYLRTVSGFGNRVTKYEQRFCNSEFGDLKLSAGEVAVVTTLLLRGAQTPGELRSRAQRMYEFSDMAEVESVLEGLTTREDGPFVARLPREPGKRESRYMHLFCDDMDTLITTVEALAPLDDDGDLRARVEALEGEVAELKSAPRFAVTPSGRLKRGDKIAHWGGRLRQHCAESVAAGAGGGGKLDAASGPGRRVKRRRCGSAKPGGCHTLIPSMPWRHQCDAVFVHTSTASHYEVVNHLLNAGVHVCVDKPLADKLSEAETLVELAARRRLTLMVGFNRRFAPLYRELKGRLGEAASLRMDKHRSDSVGNDLRFTLLDDYLHVVDTALWLADGQARLRGGALKITPQGEMLYAEHQFSSPRLQVTTSMHRRGRQPARVGAGGHGWRAICRQRDARMAGGVRSWRGPAPGCRLANHP
;
A
#
# COMPACT_ATOMS: atom_id res chain seq x y z
N MET A 1 -29.59 15.31 0.14
CA MET A 1 -28.85 15.44 1.44
C MET A 1 -27.44 14.90 1.24
N LYS A 2 -26.36 15.62 1.60
CA LYS A 2 -25.00 15.05 1.51
C LYS A 2 -24.76 14.14 2.72
N TYR A 3 -24.60 12.84 2.47
CA TYR A 3 -24.28 11.86 3.51
C TYR A 3 -22.81 11.95 3.88
N GLN A 4 -22.55 12.17 5.17
CA GLN A 4 -21.22 12.38 5.72
C GLN A 4 -21.02 11.48 6.94
N LEU A 5 -20.75 10.18 6.68
CA LEU A 5 -20.59 9.18 7.72
C LEU A 5 -19.11 8.93 8.03
N THR A 6 -18.82 8.73 9.31
CA THR A 6 -17.55 8.15 9.74
C THR A 6 -17.54 6.64 9.50
N ALA A 7 -16.36 6.02 9.50
CA ALA A 7 -16.23 4.57 9.33
C ALA A 7 -16.97 3.76 10.42
N HIS A 8 -17.07 4.29 11.64
CA HIS A 8 -17.78 3.66 12.75
C HIS A 8 -19.31 3.82 12.61
N GLU A 9 -19.79 4.99 12.21
CA GLU A 9 -21.21 5.22 11.91
C GLU A 9 -21.69 4.33 10.75
N ALA A 10 -20.91 4.26 9.66
CA ALA A 10 -21.18 3.39 8.52
C ALA A 10 -21.28 1.90 8.93
N ARG A 11 -20.44 1.46 9.87
CA ARG A 11 -20.51 0.12 10.45
C ARG A 11 -21.82 -0.12 11.20
N VAL A 12 -22.24 0.82 12.05
CA VAL A 12 -23.49 0.70 12.83
C VAL A 12 -24.72 0.66 11.91
N ILE A 13 -24.79 1.56 10.92
CA ILE A 13 -25.88 1.57 9.93
C ILE A 13 -25.90 0.26 9.14
N GLY A 14 -24.74 -0.18 8.64
CA GLY A 14 -24.62 -1.44 7.90
C GLY A 14 -25.08 -2.66 8.72
N CYS A 15 -24.79 -2.69 10.03
CA CYS A 15 -25.25 -3.76 10.91
C CYS A 15 -26.78 -3.78 11.04
N LEU A 16 -27.41 -2.61 11.18
CA LEU A 16 -28.87 -2.50 11.29
C LEU A 16 -29.56 -2.89 9.98
N LEU A 17 -29.03 -2.46 8.83
CA LEU A 17 -29.53 -2.87 7.51
C LEU A 17 -29.38 -4.38 7.28
N GLU A 18 -28.22 -4.96 7.63
CA GLU A 18 -27.99 -6.40 7.50
C GLU A 18 -28.97 -7.20 8.35
N LYS A 19 -29.17 -6.82 9.61
CA LYS A 19 -30.02 -7.57 10.55
C LYS A 19 -31.51 -7.37 10.32
N GLN A 20 -31.92 -6.26 9.73
CA GLN A 20 -33.30 -6.06 9.29
C GLN A 20 -33.73 -7.14 8.28
N VAL A 21 -32.81 -7.54 7.38
CA VAL A 21 -33.10 -8.53 6.33
C VAL A 21 -32.74 -9.95 6.77
N THR A 22 -31.56 -10.15 7.36
CA THR A 22 -31.05 -11.51 7.66
C THR A 22 -31.63 -12.13 8.92
N THR A 23 -32.07 -11.32 9.89
CA THR A 23 -32.62 -11.78 11.16
C THR A 23 -33.80 -10.89 11.59
N PRO A 24 -34.90 -10.86 10.81
CA PRO A 24 -36.03 -9.97 11.05
C PRO A 24 -36.70 -10.23 12.42
N GLU A 25 -36.62 -11.45 12.93
CA GLU A 25 -37.17 -11.84 14.24
C GLU A 25 -36.48 -11.17 15.43
N LYS A 26 -35.24 -10.70 15.24
CA LYS A 26 -34.45 -10.00 16.26
C LYS A 26 -34.48 -8.49 16.08
N TYR A 27 -35.05 -7.99 15.00
CA TYR A 27 -35.13 -6.58 14.68
C TYR A 27 -36.40 -5.95 15.27
N PRO A 28 -36.36 -4.72 15.82
CA PRO A 28 -35.21 -3.82 15.98
C PRO A 28 -34.20 -4.23 17.05
N LEU A 29 -32.96 -3.76 16.91
CA LEU A 29 -31.83 -4.22 17.74
C LEU A 29 -31.68 -3.39 19.02
N SER A 30 -31.34 -4.03 20.13
CA SER A 30 -30.83 -3.35 21.33
C SER A 30 -29.35 -2.95 21.18
N VAL A 31 -28.85 -2.10 22.07
CA VAL A 31 -27.43 -1.67 22.09
C VAL A 31 -26.47 -2.86 22.07
N ASN A 32 -26.71 -3.86 22.92
CA ASN A 32 -25.89 -5.07 23.00
C ASN A 32 -25.90 -5.91 21.71
N ALA A 33 -27.06 -5.95 21.04
CA ALA A 33 -27.17 -6.63 19.75
C ALA A 33 -26.39 -5.87 18.65
N VAL A 34 -26.39 -4.53 18.67
CA VAL A 34 -25.59 -3.70 17.77
C VAL A 34 -24.09 -3.89 18.02
N VAL A 35 -23.64 -3.87 19.28
CA VAL A 35 -22.24 -4.15 19.67
C VAL A 35 -21.80 -5.51 19.12
N THR A 36 -22.61 -6.54 19.36
CA THR A 36 -22.34 -7.90 18.88
C THR A 36 -22.26 -7.94 17.35
N ALA A 37 -23.15 -7.22 16.64
CA ALA A 37 -23.15 -7.15 15.18
C ALA A 37 -21.94 -6.39 14.61
N CYS A 38 -21.50 -5.31 15.25
CA CYS A 38 -20.34 -4.51 14.83
C CYS A 38 -19.02 -5.29 14.96
N ASN A 39 -18.90 -6.11 16.01
CA ASN A 39 -17.69 -6.83 16.37
C ASN A 39 -17.63 -8.27 15.83
N GLN A 40 -18.51 -8.65 14.89
CA GLN A 40 -18.49 -9.98 14.29
C GLN A 40 -17.17 -10.24 13.55
N LYS A 41 -16.63 -11.45 13.72
CA LYS A 41 -15.41 -11.89 13.01
C LYS A 41 -15.66 -12.21 11.54
N THR A 42 -16.92 -12.47 11.16
CA THR A 42 -17.32 -12.82 9.79
C THR A 42 -18.09 -11.66 9.17
N ASN A 43 -17.96 -11.49 7.85
CA ASN A 43 -18.66 -10.45 7.08
C ASN A 43 -18.36 -9.01 7.52
N ARG A 44 -17.21 -8.78 8.15
CA ARG A 44 -16.72 -7.46 8.55
C ARG A 44 -15.29 -7.28 8.04
N GLU A 45 -15.03 -6.16 7.36
CA GLU A 45 -13.68 -5.77 6.97
C GLU A 45 -13.54 -4.24 7.13
N PRO A 46 -12.75 -3.74 8.10
CA PRO A 46 -11.99 -4.48 9.11
C PRO A 46 -12.88 -5.04 10.23
N VAL A 47 -12.40 -6.10 10.91
CA VAL A 47 -12.98 -6.57 12.17
C VAL A 47 -12.71 -5.50 13.23
N MET A 48 -13.74 -5.11 13.98
CA MET A 48 -13.68 -4.08 15.02
C MET A 48 -13.89 -4.68 16.41
N SER A 49 -13.56 -3.91 17.44
CA SER A 49 -13.76 -4.23 18.85
C SER A 49 -14.28 -2.99 19.60
N LEU A 50 -15.50 -2.57 19.24
CA LEU A 50 -16.15 -1.40 19.84
C LEU A 50 -16.75 -1.77 21.19
N SER A 51 -16.58 -0.90 22.17
CA SER A 51 -17.23 -0.98 23.48
C SER A 51 -18.70 -0.58 23.41
N GLU A 52 -19.48 -0.95 24.42
CA GLU A 52 -20.90 -0.60 24.52
C GLU A 52 -21.11 0.92 24.57
N SER A 53 -20.28 1.64 25.32
CA SER A 53 -20.35 3.11 25.43
C SER A 53 -20.02 3.82 24.11
N GLU A 54 -19.04 3.33 23.36
CA GLU A 54 -18.73 3.85 22.02
C GLU A 54 -19.91 3.65 21.06
N VAL A 55 -20.51 2.45 21.05
CA VAL A 55 -21.68 2.16 20.21
C VAL A 55 -22.89 3.00 20.63
N GLN A 56 -23.13 3.18 21.92
CA GLN A 56 -24.21 4.04 22.42
C GLN A 56 -24.04 5.48 21.92
N ALA A 57 -22.85 6.06 22.04
CA ALA A 57 -22.57 7.42 21.56
C ALA A 57 -22.79 7.57 20.03
N LEU A 58 -22.44 6.54 19.25
CA LEU A 58 -22.70 6.49 17.81
C LEU A 58 -24.20 6.42 17.51
N LEU A 59 -24.94 5.57 18.23
CA LEU A 59 -26.40 5.45 18.08
C LEU A 59 -27.09 6.78 18.40
N ASP A 60 -26.71 7.45 19.48
CA ASP A 60 -27.27 8.76 19.86
C ASP A 60 -27.00 9.82 18.78
N THR A 61 -25.79 9.83 18.22
CA THR A 61 -25.42 10.73 17.12
C THR A 61 -26.24 10.45 15.86
N LEU A 62 -26.41 9.18 15.50
CA LEU A 62 -27.17 8.77 14.32
C LEU A 62 -28.68 9.00 14.45
N VAL A 63 -29.23 8.86 15.66
CA VAL A 63 -30.63 9.22 15.97
C VAL A 63 -30.82 10.74 15.85
N LYS A 64 -29.90 11.54 16.41
CA LYS A 64 -29.93 13.00 16.29
C LYS A 64 -29.85 13.48 14.85
N ARG A 65 -29.14 12.74 13.98
CA ARG A 65 -29.04 12.99 12.53
C ARG A 65 -30.19 12.37 11.72
N HIS A 66 -31.18 11.78 12.39
CA HIS A 66 -32.35 11.13 11.79
C HIS A 66 -32.05 9.91 10.89
N TYR A 67 -30.85 9.34 10.97
CA TYR A 67 -30.53 8.08 10.27
C TYR A 67 -31.11 6.86 10.98
N LEU A 68 -31.37 6.97 12.28
CA LEU A 68 -31.97 5.92 13.11
C LEU A 68 -33.18 6.47 13.88
N ARG A 69 -34.04 5.57 14.36
CA ARG A 69 -35.15 5.86 15.28
C ARG A 69 -35.05 4.96 16.49
N THR A 70 -35.33 5.51 17.67
CA THR A 70 -35.51 4.71 18.88
C THR A 70 -36.94 4.17 18.94
N VAL A 71 -37.06 2.89 19.27
CA VAL A 71 -38.34 2.22 19.54
C VAL A 71 -38.36 1.81 21.00
N SER A 72 -39.28 2.42 21.73
CA SER A 72 -39.62 2.08 23.11
C SER A 72 -41.08 1.64 23.13
N GLY A 73 -41.30 0.35 23.35
CA GLY A 73 -42.65 -0.21 23.52
C GLY A 73 -43.18 0.08 24.93
N PHE A 74 -44.49 0.29 25.07
CA PHE A 74 -45.12 0.45 26.38
C PHE A 74 -44.86 -0.80 27.25
N GLY A 75 -44.24 -0.61 28.41
CA GLY A 75 -43.86 -1.69 29.33
C GLY A 75 -42.49 -2.35 29.09
N ASN A 76 -41.77 -2.02 28.01
CA ASN A 76 -40.44 -2.56 27.75
C ASN A 76 -39.37 -1.49 28.01
N ARG A 77 -38.52 -1.73 29.02
CA ARG A 77 -37.48 -0.78 29.46
C ARG A 77 -36.26 -0.71 28.52
N VAL A 78 -36.12 -1.69 27.61
CA VAL A 78 -34.95 -1.78 26.74
C VAL A 78 -35.20 -0.99 25.45
N THR A 79 -34.45 0.10 25.26
CA THR A 79 -34.46 0.87 24.01
C THR A 79 -33.91 0.04 22.86
N LYS A 80 -34.68 -0.02 21.76
CA LYS A 80 -34.27 -0.65 20.51
C LYS A 80 -34.11 0.40 19.42
N TYR A 81 -33.36 0.07 18.37
CA TYR A 81 -33.01 0.98 17.30
C TYR A 81 -33.46 0.42 15.94
N GLU A 82 -34.21 1.24 15.21
CA GLU A 82 -34.59 1.04 13.82
C GLU A 82 -33.75 1.93 12.90
N GLN A 83 -33.51 1.45 11.69
CA GLN A 83 -32.84 2.21 10.64
C GLN A 83 -33.89 3.05 9.92
N ARG A 84 -33.57 4.33 9.71
CA ARG A 84 -34.30 5.27 8.86
C ARG A 84 -33.45 5.75 7.68
N PHE A 85 -32.29 5.12 7.47
CA PHE A 85 -31.32 5.48 6.47
C PHE A 85 -31.88 5.37 5.06
N CYS A 86 -32.59 4.28 4.74
CA CYS A 86 -33.29 4.09 3.48
C CYS A 86 -34.67 3.48 3.69
N ASN A 87 -35.57 3.69 2.72
CA ASN A 87 -36.93 3.14 2.70
C ASN A 87 -37.79 3.51 3.93
N SER A 88 -37.50 4.63 4.60
CA SER A 88 -38.36 5.15 5.66
C SER A 88 -39.54 5.92 5.07
N GLU A 89 -40.64 6.05 5.82
CA GLU A 89 -41.87 6.73 5.37
C GLU A 89 -41.62 8.15 4.83
N PHE A 90 -40.75 8.90 5.52
CA PHE A 90 -40.45 10.31 5.21
C PHE A 90 -39.05 10.52 4.60
N GLY A 91 -38.31 9.45 4.29
CA GLY A 91 -36.97 9.55 3.72
C GLY A 91 -36.98 9.51 2.19
N ASP A 92 -36.25 10.42 1.56
CA ASP A 92 -36.12 10.51 0.10
C ASP A 92 -35.33 9.34 -0.50
N LEU A 93 -34.40 8.76 0.27
CA LEU A 93 -33.58 7.64 -0.18
C LEU A 93 -34.38 6.34 -0.21
N LYS A 94 -34.85 5.97 -1.40
CA LYS A 94 -35.53 4.69 -1.68
C LYS A 94 -34.58 3.75 -2.41
N LEU A 95 -34.33 2.58 -1.83
CA LEU A 95 -33.44 1.55 -2.37
C LEU A 95 -34.23 0.25 -2.53
N SER A 96 -34.14 -0.39 -3.68
CA SER A 96 -34.62 -1.75 -3.93
C SER A 96 -33.90 -2.77 -3.04
N ALA A 97 -34.44 -3.99 -2.93
CA ALA A 97 -33.84 -5.04 -2.11
C ALA A 97 -32.40 -5.38 -2.57
N GLY A 98 -32.15 -5.41 -3.88
CA GLY A 98 -30.82 -5.62 -4.46
C GLY A 98 -29.86 -4.47 -4.13
N GLU A 99 -30.31 -3.21 -4.24
CA GLU A 99 -29.52 -2.03 -3.87
C GLU A 99 -29.17 -2.03 -2.38
N VAL A 100 -30.14 -2.34 -1.49
CA VAL A 100 -29.90 -2.45 -0.04
C VAL A 100 -28.84 -3.50 0.26
N ALA A 101 -28.90 -4.67 -0.39
CA ALA A 101 -27.94 -5.75 -0.21
C ALA A 101 -26.51 -5.35 -0.63
N VAL A 102 -26.37 -4.67 -1.78
CA VAL A 102 -25.08 -4.16 -2.28
C VAL A 102 -24.53 -3.08 -1.35
N VAL A 103 -25.32 -2.05 -1.05
CA VAL A 103 -24.90 -0.92 -0.19
C VAL A 103 -24.49 -1.41 1.20
N THR A 104 -25.28 -2.29 1.81
CA THR A 104 -24.97 -2.86 3.12
C THR A 104 -23.66 -3.63 3.11
N THR A 105 -23.43 -4.45 2.07
CA THR A 105 -22.21 -5.24 1.92
C THR A 105 -20.98 -4.34 1.73
N LEU A 106 -21.13 -3.22 1.01
CA LEU A 106 -20.07 -2.22 0.85
C LEU A 106 -19.80 -1.45 2.16
N LEU A 107 -20.81 -1.06 2.93
CA LEU A 107 -20.64 -0.39 4.23
C LEU A 107 -19.88 -1.27 5.25
N LEU A 108 -20.15 -2.58 5.24
CA LEU A 108 -19.59 -3.50 6.22
C LEU A 108 -18.18 -4.00 5.87
N ARG A 109 -17.83 -4.04 4.58
CA ARG A 109 -16.61 -4.69 4.08
C ARG A 109 -15.77 -3.83 3.14
N GLY A 110 -16.20 -2.60 2.84
CA GLY A 110 -15.55 -1.69 1.92
C GLY A 110 -15.59 -2.16 0.47
N ALA A 111 -14.60 -1.73 -0.31
CA ALA A 111 -14.61 -1.85 -1.75
C ALA A 111 -14.55 -3.31 -2.24
N GLN A 112 -15.45 -3.74 -3.13
CA GLN A 112 -15.59 -5.13 -3.56
C GLN A 112 -15.84 -5.24 -5.07
N THR A 113 -15.50 -6.39 -5.68
CA THR A 113 -15.86 -6.64 -7.09
C THR A 113 -17.31 -7.14 -7.21
N PRO A 114 -17.95 -7.03 -8.39
CA PRO A 114 -19.29 -7.59 -8.62
C PRO A 114 -19.39 -9.08 -8.26
N GLY A 115 -18.39 -9.89 -8.61
CA GLY A 115 -18.36 -11.30 -8.24
C GLY A 115 -18.28 -11.56 -6.73
N GLU A 116 -17.57 -10.69 -5.98
CA GLU A 116 -17.56 -10.76 -4.51
C GLU A 116 -18.90 -10.34 -3.91
N LEU A 117 -19.51 -9.27 -4.44
CA LEU A 117 -20.80 -8.76 -4.00
C LEU A 117 -21.90 -9.80 -4.19
N ARG A 118 -21.96 -10.46 -5.36
CA ARG A 118 -22.92 -11.54 -5.63
C ARG A 118 -22.91 -12.61 -4.54
N SER A 119 -21.73 -13.14 -4.22
CA SER A 119 -21.58 -14.22 -3.23
C SER A 119 -21.83 -13.76 -1.80
N ARG A 120 -21.46 -12.51 -1.45
CA ARG A 120 -21.47 -12.04 -0.06
C ARG A 120 -22.80 -11.40 0.34
N ALA A 121 -23.51 -10.81 -0.62
CA ALA A 121 -24.80 -10.18 -0.44
C ALA A 121 -25.98 -11.16 -0.59
N GLN A 122 -25.73 -12.40 -1.04
CA GLN A 122 -26.75 -13.43 -1.31
C GLN A 122 -27.74 -13.66 -0.15
N ARG A 123 -27.28 -13.53 1.10
CA ARG A 123 -28.14 -13.69 2.29
C ARG A 123 -29.13 -12.56 2.52
N MET A 124 -28.93 -11.41 1.88
CA MET A 124 -29.85 -10.27 1.92
C MET A 124 -30.71 -10.22 0.65
N TYR A 125 -30.11 -10.53 -0.50
CA TYR A 125 -30.81 -10.60 -1.77
C TYR A 125 -30.07 -11.56 -2.69
N GLU A 126 -30.80 -12.51 -3.29
CA GLU A 126 -30.23 -13.50 -4.20
C GLU A 126 -30.24 -12.97 -5.63
N PHE A 127 -29.04 -12.73 -6.18
CA PHE A 127 -28.86 -12.28 -7.56
C PHE A 127 -28.83 -13.48 -8.51
N SER A 128 -29.66 -13.42 -9.53
CA SER A 128 -29.82 -14.43 -10.58
C SER A 128 -28.53 -14.67 -11.36
N ASP A 129 -27.86 -13.60 -11.78
CA ASP A 129 -26.58 -13.66 -12.48
C ASP A 129 -25.61 -12.53 -12.05
N MET A 130 -24.46 -12.43 -12.74
CA MET A 130 -23.50 -11.35 -12.49
C MET A 130 -23.95 -10.02 -13.13
N ALA A 131 -24.75 -10.08 -14.20
CA ALA A 131 -25.24 -8.91 -14.92
C ALA A 131 -26.25 -8.13 -14.07
N GLU A 132 -27.08 -8.82 -13.28
CA GLU A 132 -27.99 -8.18 -12.32
C GLU A 132 -27.22 -7.34 -11.28
N VAL A 133 -26.10 -7.86 -10.77
CA VAL A 133 -25.25 -7.11 -9.82
C VAL A 133 -24.62 -5.89 -10.48
N GLU A 134 -24.14 -6.04 -11.72
CA GLU A 134 -23.57 -4.93 -12.48
C GLU A 134 -24.62 -3.86 -12.79
N SER A 135 -25.84 -4.26 -13.17
CA SER A 135 -26.97 -3.35 -13.41
C SER A 135 -27.37 -2.58 -12.15
N VAL A 136 -27.44 -3.25 -10.99
CA VAL A 136 -27.70 -2.58 -9.71
C VAL A 136 -26.60 -1.58 -9.34
N LEU A 137 -25.34 -1.93 -9.58
CA LEU A 137 -24.20 -1.03 -9.34
C LEU A 137 -24.22 0.18 -10.27
N GLU A 138 -24.54 -0.02 -11.54
CA GLU A 138 -24.65 1.04 -12.54
C GLU A 138 -25.79 1.99 -12.18
N GLY A 139 -26.97 1.45 -11.82
CA GLY A 139 -28.09 2.24 -11.32
C GLY A 139 -27.71 3.10 -10.10
N LEU A 140 -26.98 2.53 -9.14
CA LEU A 140 -26.49 3.30 -7.97
C LEU A 140 -25.42 4.36 -8.31
N THR A 141 -24.77 4.26 -9.47
CA THR A 141 -23.80 5.25 -9.95
C THR A 141 -24.48 6.36 -10.77
N THR A 142 -25.52 6.04 -11.56
CA THR A 142 -26.18 6.99 -12.48
C THR A 142 -27.45 7.63 -11.93
N ARG A 143 -27.76 7.41 -10.66
CA ARG A 143 -28.99 7.90 -10.01
C ARG A 143 -29.04 9.42 -9.90
N GLU A 144 -30.21 10.00 -10.18
CA GLU A 144 -30.45 11.46 -10.16
C GLU A 144 -30.38 12.06 -8.75
N ASP A 145 -30.73 11.28 -7.72
CA ASP A 145 -30.63 11.67 -6.31
C ASP A 145 -29.19 11.64 -5.75
N GLY A 146 -28.24 11.26 -6.60
CA GLY A 146 -26.80 11.34 -6.38
C GLY A 146 -26.11 9.97 -6.50
N PRO A 147 -24.83 9.93 -6.90
CA PRO A 147 -24.09 8.68 -6.99
C PRO A 147 -23.85 8.13 -5.57
N PHE A 148 -24.35 6.94 -5.29
CA PHE A 148 -24.16 6.26 -4.00
C PHE A 148 -22.99 5.29 -4.03
N VAL A 149 -22.56 4.89 -5.21
CA VAL A 149 -21.44 3.97 -5.43
C VAL A 149 -20.55 4.51 -6.55
N ALA A 150 -19.23 4.42 -6.37
CA ALA A 150 -18.23 4.73 -7.38
C ALA A 150 -17.47 3.49 -7.82
N ARG A 151 -17.23 3.38 -9.13
CA ARG A 151 -16.35 2.38 -9.73
C ARG A 151 -14.89 2.83 -9.58
N LEU A 152 -14.10 2.08 -8.83
CA LEU A 152 -12.69 2.34 -8.66
C LEU A 152 -11.88 1.89 -9.89
N PRO A 153 -10.72 2.53 -10.16
CA PRO A 153 -9.82 2.10 -11.21
C PRO A 153 -9.43 0.63 -11.03
N ARG A 154 -9.33 -0.08 -12.16
CA ARG A 154 -8.96 -1.50 -12.15
C ARG A 154 -7.56 -1.66 -11.59
N GLU A 155 -7.41 -2.51 -10.57
CA GLU A 155 -6.09 -2.91 -10.10
C GLU A 155 -5.34 -3.63 -11.24
N PRO A 156 -4.04 -3.35 -11.47
CA PRO A 156 -3.27 -4.03 -12.49
C PRO A 156 -3.37 -5.56 -12.37
N GLY A 157 -3.75 -6.22 -13.46
CA GLY A 157 -3.94 -7.68 -13.51
C GLY A 157 -5.29 -8.21 -13.03
N LYS A 158 -6.28 -7.33 -12.73
CA LYS A 158 -7.67 -7.73 -12.43
C LYS A 158 -8.61 -7.52 -13.61
N ARG A 159 -9.46 -8.53 -13.86
CA ARG A 159 -10.49 -8.49 -14.91
C ARG A 159 -11.67 -7.58 -14.55
N GLU A 160 -12.01 -7.48 -13.27
CA GLU A 160 -13.14 -6.71 -12.77
C GLU A 160 -12.66 -5.50 -11.94
N SER A 161 -13.38 -4.38 -12.07
CA SER A 161 -13.24 -3.21 -11.21
C SER A 161 -13.83 -3.47 -9.83
N ARG A 162 -13.39 -2.71 -8.83
CA ARG A 162 -14.00 -2.71 -7.49
C ARG A 162 -14.94 -1.52 -7.38
N TYR A 163 -16.00 -1.66 -6.60
CA TYR A 163 -16.96 -0.60 -6.33
C TYR A 163 -16.88 -0.23 -4.86
N MET A 164 -17.06 1.05 -4.54
CA MET A 164 -17.04 1.59 -3.18
C MET A 164 -18.21 2.54 -2.98
N HIS A 165 -18.85 2.49 -1.80
CA HIS A 165 -19.95 3.40 -1.47
C HIS A 165 -19.43 4.84 -1.23
N LEU A 166 -20.31 5.82 -1.39
CA LEU A 166 -19.98 7.25 -1.31
C LEU A 166 -20.55 7.96 -0.07
N PHE A 167 -21.13 7.20 0.88
CA PHE A 167 -21.72 7.77 2.10
C PHE A 167 -20.72 8.28 3.17
N CYS A 168 -19.39 8.19 2.95
CA CYS A 168 -18.37 8.59 3.93
C CYS A 168 -17.51 9.78 3.48
N ASP A 169 -17.03 10.58 4.45
CA ASP A 169 -16.41 11.90 4.27
C ASP A 169 -15.13 11.95 3.41
N ASP A 170 -14.40 10.83 3.29
CA ASP A 170 -13.10 10.81 2.57
C ASP A 170 -13.24 10.67 1.04
N MET A 171 -14.47 10.69 0.51
CA MET A 171 -14.75 10.18 -0.84
C MET A 171 -14.96 11.23 -1.93
N ASP A 172 -15.16 12.51 -1.62
CA ASP A 172 -15.14 13.58 -2.65
C ASP A 172 -13.79 13.56 -3.41
N THR A 173 -12.70 13.25 -2.69
CA THR A 173 -11.37 12.98 -3.26
C THR A 173 -11.31 11.75 -4.17
N LEU A 174 -12.12 10.72 -3.89
CA LEU A 174 -12.20 9.48 -4.67
C LEU A 174 -13.09 9.62 -5.90
N ILE A 175 -14.20 10.36 -5.82
CA ILE A 175 -15.02 10.72 -6.99
C ILE A 175 -14.19 11.59 -7.93
N THR A 176 -13.54 12.65 -7.42
CA THR A 176 -12.68 13.52 -8.24
C THR A 176 -11.51 12.77 -8.87
N THR A 177 -10.96 11.74 -8.20
CA THR A 177 -9.91 10.90 -8.81
C THR A 177 -10.47 9.85 -9.77
N VAL A 178 -11.69 9.36 -9.59
CA VAL A 178 -12.36 8.45 -10.54
C VAL A 178 -12.79 9.21 -11.80
N GLU A 179 -13.31 10.43 -11.68
CA GLU A 179 -13.66 11.32 -12.80
C GLU A 179 -12.40 11.80 -13.54
N ALA A 180 -11.33 12.17 -12.82
CA ALA A 180 -10.05 12.53 -13.45
C ALA A 180 -9.29 11.32 -14.06
N LEU A 181 -9.73 10.09 -13.79
CA LEU A 181 -9.19 8.84 -14.36
C LEU A 181 -10.20 8.15 -15.29
N ALA A 182 -11.39 8.73 -15.49
CA ALA A 182 -12.30 8.30 -16.53
C ALA A 182 -11.63 8.65 -17.87
N PRO A 183 -11.52 7.70 -18.81
CA PRO A 183 -11.12 8.05 -20.16
C PRO A 183 -12.14 9.07 -20.68
N LEU A 184 -11.67 10.24 -21.13
CA LEU A 184 -12.40 10.99 -22.14
C LEU A 184 -12.62 10.02 -23.30
N ASP A 185 -13.85 9.94 -23.81
CA ASP A 185 -14.19 9.18 -25.01
C ASP A 185 -13.30 9.66 -26.17
N ASP A 186 -12.17 8.99 -26.35
CA ASP A 186 -11.25 9.17 -27.46
C ASP A 186 -10.71 7.80 -27.89
N ASP A 187 -11.66 6.97 -28.33
CA ASP A 187 -11.40 5.66 -28.96
C ASP A 187 -10.66 5.84 -30.31
N GLY A 188 -10.61 7.07 -30.84
CA GLY A 188 -9.93 7.45 -32.08
C GLY A 188 -8.41 7.65 -31.90
N ASP A 189 -8.00 8.45 -30.90
CA ASP A 189 -6.58 8.73 -30.66
C ASP A 189 -5.82 7.51 -30.11
N LEU A 190 -6.51 6.63 -29.38
CA LEU A 190 -5.94 5.34 -28.96
C LEU A 190 -5.71 4.39 -30.14
N ARG A 191 -6.62 4.33 -31.12
CA ARG A 191 -6.41 3.51 -32.33
C ARG A 191 -5.29 4.07 -33.19
N ALA A 192 -5.25 5.38 -33.40
CA ALA A 192 -4.17 6.01 -34.16
C ALA A 192 -2.80 5.83 -33.49
N ARG A 193 -2.74 5.93 -32.16
CA ARG A 193 -1.51 5.65 -31.41
C ARG A 193 -1.16 4.17 -31.38
N VAL A 194 -2.14 3.27 -31.35
CA VAL A 194 -1.90 1.83 -31.47
C VAL A 194 -1.38 1.51 -32.86
N GLU A 195 -1.91 2.08 -33.94
CA GLU A 195 -1.41 1.90 -35.31
C GLU A 195 0.00 2.45 -35.48
N ALA A 196 0.27 3.65 -34.96
CA ALA A 196 1.61 4.25 -34.99
C ALA A 196 2.61 3.43 -34.17
N LEU A 197 2.21 2.96 -32.98
CA LEU A 197 3.04 2.08 -32.14
C LEU A 197 3.20 0.69 -32.76
N GLU A 198 2.19 0.16 -33.46
CA GLU A 198 2.27 -1.11 -34.18
C GLU A 198 3.19 -0.99 -35.40
N GLY A 199 3.21 0.17 -36.07
CA GLY A 199 4.17 0.53 -37.12
C GLY A 199 5.60 0.63 -36.58
N GLU A 200 5.82 1.38 -35.50
CA GLU A 200 7.13 1.45 -34.83
C GLU A 200 7.58 0.07 -34.31
N VAL A 201 6.66 -0.73 -33.78
CA VAL A 201 6.92 -2.11 -33.36
C VAL A 201 7.20 -3.01 -34.57
N ALA A 202 6.62 -2.77 -35.75
CA ALA A 202 6.91 -3.52 -36.96
C ALA A 202 8.31 -3.18 -37.51
N GLU A 203 8.70 -1.90 -37.50
CA GLU A 203 10.06 -1.47 -37.82
C GLU A 203 11.08 -2.03 -36.82
N LEU A 204 10.79 -1.96 -35.51
CA LEU A 204 11.64 -2.52 -34.46
C LEU A 204 11.70 -4.05 -34.48
N LYS A 205 10.65 -4.74 -34.94
CA LYS A 205 10.62 -6.20 -35.15
C LYS A 205 11.37 -6.66 -36.40
N SER A 206 11.64 -5.76 -37.36
CA SER A 206 12.46 -6.07 -38.53
C SER A 206 13.97 -6.10 -38.21
N ALA A 207 14.38 -5.57 -37.05
CA ALA A 207 15.72 -5.74 -36.50
C ALA A 207 15.86 -7.14 -35.84
N PRO A 208 16.96 -7.87 -36.07
CA PRO A 208 17.06 -9.26 -35.63
C PRO A 208 17.29 -9.33 -34.12
N ARG A 209 16.29 -9.82 -33.35
CA ARG A 209 16.40 -10.96 -32.41
C ARG A 209 15.15 -11.22 -31.55
N PHE A 210 14.68 -12.47 -31.67
CA PHE A 210 14.02 -13.38 -30.71
C PHE A 210 12.67 -13.04 -30.05
N ALA A 211 11.68 -13.89 -30.39
CA ALA A 211 10.30 -13.92 -29.94
C ALA A 211 10.11 -14.48 -28.52
N VAL A 212 9.07 -13.99 -27.82
CA VAL A 212 8.41 -14.68 -26.68
C VAL A 212 6.90 -14.55 -26.83
N THR A 213 6.20 -15.69 -26.91
CA THR A 213 4.73 -15.80 -26.91
C THR A 213 4.11 -15.74 -25.50
N PRO A 214 2.85 -15.31 -25.34
CA PRO A 214 2.19 -15.19 -24.03
C PRO A 214 1.25 -16.37 -23.73
N SER A 215 1.32 -16.96 -22.54
CA SER A 215 0.14 -17.49 -21.82
C SER A 215 0.50 -18.00 -20.41
N GLY A 216 -0.40 -17.79 -19.44
CA GLY A 216 -0.40 -18.53 -18.17
C GLY A 216 -0.70 -17.71 -16.90
N ARG A 217 -1.96 -17.73 -16.45
CA ARG A 217 -2.49 -17.17 -15.18
C ARG A 217 -1.85 -17.76 -13.92
N LEU A 218 -1.85 -16.97 -12.82
CA LEU A 218 -1.65 -17.43 -11.43
C LEU A 218 -2.61 -16.77 -10.43
N LYS A 219 -3.08 -17.59 -9.49
CA LYS A 219 -4.08 -17.30 -8.43
C LYS A 219 -3.49 -16.52 -7.24
N ARG A 220 -4.31 -15.67 -6.62
CA ARG A 220 -4.01 -14.88 -5.39
C ARG A 220 -4.16 -15.74 -4.13
N GLY A 221 -3.10 -15.79 -3.34
CA GLY A 221 -3.10 -16.12 -1.91
C GLY A 221 -1.86 -15.45 -1.29
N ASP A 222 -2.00 -14.93 -0.08
CA ASP A 222 -0.96 -14.29 0.75
C ASP A 222 -0.81 -12.76 0.60
N LYS A 223 -1.68 -12.05 1.33
CA LYS A 223 -1.51 -10.65 1.74
C LYS A 223 -0.52 -10.60 2.92
N ILE A 224 0.68 -10.06 2.67
CA ILE A 224 1.67 -9.41 3.56
C ILE A 224 2.96 -9.35 2.70
N ALA A 225 3.56 -8.17 2.51
CA ALA A 225 4.81 -7.90 1.75
C ALA A 225 4.73 -7.56 0.23
N HIS A 226 3.64 -6.97 -0.28
CA HIS A 226 3.49 -6.72 -1.73
C HIS A 226 4.21 -5.49 -2.32
N TRP A 227 4.81 -4.61 -1.51
CA TRP A 227 5.45 -3.38 -2.03
C TRP A 227 6.96 -3.47 -2.22
N GLY A 228 7.61 -4.49 -1.67
CA GLY A 228 9.00 -4.75 -2.04
C GLY A 228 9.14 -5.48 -3.39
N GLY A 229 8.08 -6.11 -3.93
CA GLY A 229 8.17 -6.94 -5.13
C GLY A 229 8.64 -6.22 -6.40
N ARG A 230 7.98 -5.11 -6.78
CA ARG A 230 8.35 -4.34 -7.98
C ARG A 230 9.69 -3.59 -7.84
N LEU A 231 10.02 -3.09 -6.66
CA LEU A 231 11.31 -2.43 -6.43
C LEU A 231 12.47 -3.44 -6.29
N ARG A 232 12.21 -4.65 -5.79
CA ARG A 232 13.18 -5.77 -5.80
C ARG A 232 13.44 -6.27 -7.22
N GLN A 233 12.47 -6.15 -8.12
CA GLN A 233 12.65 -6.50 -9.52
C GLN A 233 13.69 -5.61 -10.21
N HIS A 234 13.74 -4.30 -9.91
CA HIS A 234 14.83 -3.43 -10.40
C HIS A 234 16.21 -3.78 -9.82
N CYS A 235 16.27 -4.21 -8.56
CA CYS A 235 17.52 -4.78 -8.03
C CYS A 235 17.90 -6.06 -8.78
N ALA A 236 16.91 -6.89 -9.14
CA ALA A 236 17.13 -8.13 -9.88
C ALA A 236 17.61 -7.86 -11.30
N GLU A 237 17.03 -6.88 -11.96
CA GLU A 237 17.39 -6.43 -13.30
C GLU A 237 18.80 -5.81 -13.30
N SER A 238 19.17 -5.04 -12.28
CA SER A 238 20.51 -4.46 -12.16
C SER A 238 21.59 -5.52 -11.93
N VAL A 239 21.30 -6.53 -11.12
CA VAL A 239 22.21 -7.67 -10.89
C VAL A 239 22.27 -8.58 -12.12
N ALA A 240 21.15 -8.82 -12.80
CA ALA A 240 21.10 -9.58 -14.05
C ALA A 240 21.81 -8.86 -15.22
N ALA A 241 21.79 -7.52 -15.24
CA ALA A 241 22.56 -6.70 -16.18
C ALA A 241 24.08 -6.83 -15.91
N GLY A 242 24.48 -6.82 -14.63
CA GLY A 242 25.87 -7.09 -14.24
C GLY A 242 26.36 -8.51 -14.55
N ALA A 243 25.44 -9.48 -14.63
CA ALA A 243 25.71 -10.87 -14.99
C ALA A 243 25.66 -11.15 -16.52
N GLY A 244 25.58 -10.11 -17.36
CA GLY A 244 25.68 -10.27 -18.82
C GLY A 244 24.37 -10.53 -19.59
N GLY A 245 23.20 -10.20 -19.01
CA GLY A 245 21.94 -10.12 -19.76
C GLY A 245 21.41 -11.47 -20.27
N GLY A 246 20.81 -12.25 -19.37
CA GLY A 246 20.18 -13.53 -19.68
C GLY A 246 20.15 -14.57 -18.55
N GLY A 247 20.71 -14.24 -17.38
CA GLY A 247 20.98 -15.20 -16.33
C GLY A 247 19.77 -15.73 -15.54
N LYS A 248 19.93 -16.94 -14.98
CA LYS A 248 18.97 -17.59 -14.07
C LYS A 248 19.05 -16.97 -12.68
N LEU A 249 17.90 -16.54 -12.16
CA LEU A 249 17.74 -15.92 -10.84
C LEU A 249 17.13 -16.90 -9.84
N ASP A 250 17.72 -17.00 -8.65
CA ASP A 250 17.25 -17.87 -7.57
C ASP A 250 17.13 -17.11 -6.23
N ALA A 251 16.47 -17.69 -5.22
CA ALA A 251 16.25 -17.08 -3.92
C ALA A 251 16.62 -18.04 -2.77
N ALA A 252 17.48 -17.58 -1.87
CA ALA A 252 17.98 -18.34 -0.73
C ALA A 252 17.29 -17.93 0.59
N SER A 253 16.87 -18.92 1.39
CA SER A 253 16.32 -18.72 2.73
C SER A 253 17.09 -19.51 3.80
N GLY A 254 17.20 -18.93 5.00
CA GLY A 254 17.93 -19.51 6.13
C GLY A 254 17.15 -20.60 6.87
N PRO A 255 17.83 -21.41 7.72
CA PRO A 255 17.18 -22.45 8.52
C PRO A 255 16.19 -21.84 9.50
N GLY A 256 14.94 -22.32 9.50
CA GLY A 256 13.91 -21.93 10.48
C GLY A 256 12.75 -21.05 9.98
N ARG A 257 12.74 -20.60 8.71
CA ARG A 257 11.54 -19.98 8.09
C ARG A 257 11.00 -20.86 6.97
N ARG A 258 9.77 -21.40 7.12
CA ARG A 258 9.01 -21.95 5.98
C ARG A 258 8.70 -20.82 5.01
N VAL A 259 9.44 -20.72 3.92
CA VAL A 259 9.08 -19.85 2.81
C VAL A 259 7.93 -20.50 2.05
N LYS A 260 6.74 -19.88 2.09
CA LYS A 260 5.72 -20.16 1.07
C LYS A 260 6.31 -19.76 -0.28
N ARG A 261 6.45 -20.73 -1.17
CA ARG A 261 6.94 -20.64 -2.55
C ARG A 261 6.29 -19.45 -3.28
N ARG A 262 6.96 -18.29 -3.31
CA ARG A 262 6.48 -17.09 -4.01
C ARG A 262 7.26 -16.90 -5.30
N ARG A 263 6.56 -16.92 -6.44
CA ARG A 263 7.13 -16.64 -7.76
C ARG A 263 7.62 -15.19 -7.82
N CYS A 264 8.91 -15.01 -8.13
CA CYS A 264 9.42 -13.74 -8.63
C CYS A 264 8.86 -13.50 -10.04
N GLY A 265 8.45 -12.27 -10.35
CA GLY A 265 7.91 -11.91 -11.65
C GLY A 265 9.02 -11.73 -12.70
N SER A 266 8.70 -12.13 -13.93
CA SER A 266 9.38 -11.87 -15.23
C SER A 266 10.78 -12.41 -15.52
N ALA A 267 11.51 -12.98 -14.57
CA ALA A 267 12.54 -13.99 -14.89
C ALA A 267 11.97 -15.36 -14.51
N LYS A 268 12.16 -16.40 -15.35
CA LYS A 268 11.84 -17.77 -14.93
C LYS A 268 12.62 -18.03 -13.62
N PRO A 269 11.96 -18.18 -12.47
CA PRO A 269 12.69 -18.42 -11.24
C PRO A 269 13.39 -19.77 -11.37
N GLY A 270 14.69 -19.80 -11.06
CA GLY A 270 15.26 -20.96 -10.36
C GLY A 270 14.44 -21.22 -9.09
N GLY A 271 14.72 -22.26 -8.33
CA GLY A 271 13.86 -22.62 -7.20
C GLY A 271 13.77 -21.53 -6.12
N CYS A 272 13.12 -21.87 -5.01
CA CYS A 272 13.43 -21.20 -3.75
C CYS A 272 14.06 -22.29 -2.92
N HIS A 273 15.34 -22.15 -2.63
CA HIS A 273 16.13 -23.19 -2.00
C HIS A 273 16.49 -22.76 -0.58
N THR A 274 16.34 -23.68 0.37
CA THR A 274 17.08 -23.58 1.64
C THR A 274 18.56 -23.68 1.28
N LEU A 275 19.43 -22.86 1.87
CA LEU A 275 20.86 -22.99 1.64
C LEU A 275 21.32 -24.38 2.06
N ILE A 276 21.76 -25.16 1.09
CA ILE A 276 22.42 -26.44 1.29
C ILE A 276 23.91 -26.19 1.00
N PRO A 277 24.79 -26.26 2.00
CA PRO A 277 26.22 -25.96 1.85
C PRO A 277 26.96 -26.78 0.78
N SER A 278 26.41 -27.94 0.40
CA SER A 278 26.98 -28.84 -0.62
C SER A 278 26.45 -28.62 -2.04
N MET A 279 25.61 -27.61 -2.27
CA MET A 279 24.97 -27.40 -3.57
C MET A 279 25.86 -26.62 -4.55
N PRO A 280 26.02 -27.05 -5.81
CA PRO A 280 26.87 -26.38 -6.79
C PRO A 280 26.14 -25.17 -7.41
N TRP A 281 26.01 -24.08 -6.66
CA TRP A 281 25.22 -22.90 -7.01
C TRP A 281 25.58 -22.28 -8.38
N ARG A 282 26.87 -22.22 -8.73
CA ARG A 282 27.35 -21.63 -9.98
C ARG A 282 26.79 -22.27 -11.25
N HIS A 283 26.40 -23.53 -11.17
CA HIS A 283 25.86 -24.26 -12.32
C HIS A 283 24.32 -24.15 -12.44
N GLN A 284 23.66 -23.56 -11.45
CA GLN A 284 22.19 -23.50 -11.38
C GLN A 284 21.64 -22.08 -11.56
N CYS A 285 22.35 -21.07 -11.07
CA CYS A 285 21.94 -19.67 -11.14
C CYS A 285 23.13 -18.71 -11.22
N ASP A 286 22.92 -17.61 -11.93
CA ASP A 286 23.92 -16.54 -12.09
C ASP A 286 23.83 -15.53 -10.94
N ALA A 287 22.65 -15.36 -10.36
CA ALA A 287 22.44 -14.45 -9.23
C ALA A 287 21.41 -14.94 -8.22
N VAL A 288 21.62 -14.61 -6.94
CA VAL A 288 20.78 -15.03 -5.82
C VAL A 288 20.29 -13.85 -4.98
N PHE A 289 19.00 -13.90 -4.65
CA PHE A 289 18.36 -13.03 -3.66
C PHE A 289 18.42 -13.63 -2.26
N VAL A 290 19.02 -12.90 -1.31
CA VAL A 290 19.16 -13.34 0.08
C VAL A 290 18.13 -12.60 0.95
N HIS A 291 17.18 -13.37 1.48
CA HIS A 291 16.10 -12.92 2.35
C HIS A 291 16.14 -13.63 3.72
N THR A 292 17.31 -13.61 4.36
CA THR A 292 17.54 -14.29 5.64
C THR A 292 17.50 -13.31 6.82
N SER A 293 17.75 -13.77 8.04
CA SER A 293 17.90 -12.87 9.19
C SER A 293 19.23 -12.12 9.09
N THR A 294 19.29 -10.87 9.57
CA THR A 294 20.50 -10.04 9.57
C THR A 294 21.73 -10.78 10.12
N ALA A 295 21.55 -11.55 11.22
CA ALA A 295 22.62 -12.34 11.83
C ALA A 295 23.24 -13.40 10.90
N SER A 296 22.48 -13.89 9.92
CA SER A 296 22.94 -14.90 8.96
C SER A 296 23.45 -14.32 7.63
N HIS A 297 23.33 -13.00 7.41
CA HIS A 297 23.69 -12.41 6.11
C HIS A 297 25.15 -12.67 5.74
N TYR A 298 26.08 -12.50 6.69
CA TYR A 298 27.50 -12.67 6.42
C TYR A 298 27.83 -14.07 5.89
N GLU A 299 27.43 -15.10 6.63
CA GLU A 299 27.73 -16.50 6.28
C GLU A 299 27.14 -16.87 4.91
N VAL A 300 25.88 -16.48 4.68
CA VAL A 300 25.15 -16.77 3.45
C VAL A 300 25.77 -16.07 2.24
N VAL A 301 26.00 -14.76 2.35
CA VAL A 301 26.54 -13.97 1.23
C VAL A 301 27.98 -14.39 0.95
N ASN A 302 28.80 -14.62 1.98
CA ASN A 302 30.17 -15.12 1.83
C ASN A 302 30.20 -16.46 1.10
N HIS A 303 29.30 -17.39 1.44
CA HIS A 303 29.20 -18.68 0.77
C HIS A 303 28.85 -18.53 -0.72
N LEU A 304 27.84 -17.73 -1.04
CA LEU A 304 27.38 -17.51 -2.43
C LEU A 304 28.43 -16.81 -3.30
N LEU A 305 29.12 -15.80 -2.76
CA LEU A 305 30.21 -15.13 -3.48
C LEU A 305 31.40 -16.06 -3.72
N ASN A 306 31.75 -16.92 -2.76
CA ASN A 306 32.79 -17.93 -2.96
C ASN A 306 32.39 -19.01 -3.97
N ALA A 307 31.09 -19.29 -4.07
CA ALA A 307 30.53 -20.13 -5.12
C ALA A 307 30.49 -19.44 -6.49
N GLY A 308 30.90 -18.18 -6.62
CA GLY A 308 30.99 -17.49 -7.91
C GLY A 308 29.65 -16.93 -8.42
N VAL A 309 28.71 -16.65 -7.52
CA VAL A 309 27.35 -16.20 -7.85
C VAL A 309 27.15 -14.73 -7.45
N HIS A 310 26.49 -13.94 -8.29
CA HIS A 310 26.16 -12.55 -7.97
C HIS A 310 25.08 -12.52 -6.86
N VAL A 311 25.13 -11.55 -5.95
CA VAL A 311 24.24 -11.54 -4.76
C VAL A 311 23.51 -10.22 -4.62
N CYS A 312 22.19 -10.30 -4.42
CA CYS A 312 21.38 -9.20 -3.89
C CYS A 312 20.85 -9.59 -2.50
N VAL A 313 21.25 -8.87 -1.46
CA VAL A 313 20.87 -9.16 -0.07
C VAL A 313 19.96 -8.07 0.50
N ASP A 314 19.03 -8.45 1.37
CA ASP A 314 18.26 -7.47 2.14
C ASP A 314 19.18 -6.63 3.04
N LYS A 315 18.74 -5.42 3.39
CA LYS A 315 19.50 -4.56 4.31
C LYS A 315 19.36 -5.06 5.76
N PRO A 316 20.37 -4.83 6.62
CA PRO A 316 21.72 -4.31 6.30
C PRO A 316 22.59 -5.40 5.63
N LEU A 317 23.73 -5.02 5.02
CA LEU A 317 24.62 -5.99 4.34
C LEU A 317 25.11 -7.10 5.29
N ALA A 318 25.49 -6.73 6.51
CA ALA A 318 25.84 -7.61 7.60
C ALA A 318 25.50 -6.92 8.93
N ASP A 319 25.55 -7.65 10.05
CA ASP A 319 25.38 -7.06 11.38
C ASP A 319 26.61 -6.22 11.79
N LYS A 320 27.83 -6.69 11.45
CA LYS A 320 29.08 -5.96 11.75
C LYS A 320 29.63 -5.26 10.52
N LEU A 321 30.28 -4.11 10.76
CA LEU A 321 30.94 -3.34 9.71
C LEU A 321 32.09 -4.13 9.07
N SER A 322 32.94 -4.77 9.87
CA SER A 322 34.08 -5.57 9.38
C SER A 322 33.63 -6.74 8.50
N GLU A 323 32.51 -7.38 8.85
CA GLU A 323 31.89 -8.43 8.03
C GLU A 323 31.39 -7.88 6.69
N ALA A 324 30.74 -6.72 6.71
CA ALA A 324 30.28 -6.04 5.50
C ALA A 324 31.45 -5.64 4.58
N GLU A 325 32.53 -5.08 5.13
CA GLU A 325 33.77 -4.73 4.41
C GLU A 325 34.39 -5.96 3.75
N THR A 326 34.50 -7.06 4.51
CA THR A 326 35.01 -8.34 3.99
C THR A 326 34.20 -8.85 2.79
N LEU A 327 32.86 -8.73 2.83
CA LEU A 327 32.00 -9.14 1.71
C LEU A 327 32.19 -8.25 0.49
N VAL A 328 32.33 -6.94 0.67
CA VAL A 328 32.59 -5.98 -0.43
C VAL A 328 33.93 -6.29 -1.09
N GLU A 329 34.98 -6.50 -0.31
CA GLU A 329 36.30 -6.89 -0.81
C GLU A 329 36.27 -8.25 -1.52
N LEU A 330 35.54 -9.22 -0.98
CA LEU A 330 35.39 -10.53 -1.60
C LEU A 330 34.66 -10.42 -2.96
N ALA A 331 33.56 -9.68 -3.02
CA ALA A 331 32.82 -9.46 -4.27
C ALA A 331 33.70 -8.78 -5.33
N ALA A 332 34.46 -7.76 -4.94
CA ALA A 332 35.41 -7.08 -5.82
C ALA A 332 36.51 -8.02 -6.33
N ARG A 333 37.16 -8.79 -5.44
CA ARG A 333 38.20 -9.77 -5.82
C ARG A 333 37.69 -10.84 -6.76
N ARG A 334 36.46 -11.32 -6.54
CA ARG A 334 35.79 -12.33 -7.38
C ARG A 334 35.16 -11.74 -8.65
N ARG A 335 35.16 -10.41 -8.82
CA ARG A 335 34.48 -9.67 -9.90
C ARG A 335 32.98 -10.00 -9.97
N LEU A 336 32.34 -10.12 -8.82
CA LEU A 336 30.91 -10.38 -8.68
C LEU A 336 30.16 -9.13 -8.26
N THR A 337 28.91 -9.02 -8.70
CA THR A 337 28.00 -7.96 -8.25
C THR A 337 27.45 -8.32 -6.88
N LEU A 338 27.72 -7.46 -5.89
CA LEU A 338 27.09 -7.51 -4.58
C LEU A 338 26.24 -6.26 -4.40
N MET A 339 24.94 -6.46 -4.19
CA MET A 339 23.97 -5.38 -4.05
C MET A 339 23.18 -5.51 -2.74
N VAL A 340 22.96 -4.36 -2.07
CA VAL A 340 22.09 -4.28 -0.89
C VAL A 340 20.73 -3.72 -1.30
N GLY A 341 19.65 -4.31 -0.78
CA GLY A 341 18.25 -4.03 -1.12
C GLY A 341 17.69 -2.67 -0.68
N PHE A 342 18.38 -1.56 -0.96
CA PHE A 342 17.91 -0.19 -0.73
C PHE A 342 16.90 0.27 -1.78
N ASN A 343 15.71 -0.35 -1.75
CA ASN A 343 14.64 -0.13 -2.71
C ASN A 343 14.28 1.35 -2.95
N ARG A 344 14.29 2.21 -1.92
CA ARG A 344 13.90 3.63 -2.03
C ARG A 344 14.69 4.41 -3.08
N ARG A 345 15.94 4.05 -3.32
CA ARG A 345 16.80 4.68 -4.35
C ARG A 345 16.25 4.52 -5.78
N PHE A 346 15.41 3.50 -5.99
CA PHE A 346 14.81 3.18 -7.28
C PHE A 346 13.37 3.66 -7.42
N ALA A 347 12.76 4.18 -6.36
CA ALA A 347 11.40 4.70 -6.43
C ALA A 347 11.36 6.00 -7.25
N PRO A 348 10.45 6.15 -8.25
CA PRO A 348 10.43 7.28 -9.17
C PRO A 348 10.49 8.65 -8.49
N LEU A 349 9.71 8.84 -7.43
CA LEU A 349 9.66 10.08 -6.67
C LEU A 349 11.01 10.48 -6.05
N TYR A 350 11.77 9.50 -5.56
CA TYR A 350 13.10 9.75 -4.98
C TYR A 350 14.14 10.01 -6.05
N ARG A 351 14.02 9.38 -7.23
CA ARG A 351 14.87 9.66 -8.40
C ARG A 351 14.63 11.06 -8.95
N GLU A 352 13.38 11.48 -9.05
CA GLU A 352 13.02 12.84 -9.47
C GLU A 352 13.52 13.88 -8.46
N LEU A 353 13.29 13.64 -7.16
CA LEU A 353 13.81 14.50 -6.10
C LEU A 353 15.34 14.62 -6.17
N LYS A 354 16.05 13.50 -6.38
CA LYS A 354 17.50 13.49 -6.56
C LYS A 354 17.95 14.39 -7.71
N GLY A 355 17.23 14.37 -8.84
CA GLY A 355 17.53 15.24 -9.99
C GLY A 355 17.45 16.74 -9.70
N ARG A 356 16.66 17.16 -8.69
CA ARG A 356 16.47 18.58 -8.32
C ARG A 356 17.24 19.01 -7.07
N LEU A 357 17.92 18.08 -6.40
CA LEU A 357 18.63 18.34 -5.15
C LEU A 357 19.88 19.23 -5.31
N GLY A 358 20.39 19.36 -6.54
CA GLY A 358 21.56 20.20 -6.84
C GLY A 358 21.38 21.69 -6.46
N GLU A 359 20.14 22.17 -6.37
CA GLU A 359 19.78 23.55 -6.02
C GLU A 359 19.27 23.69 -4.57
N ALA A 360 19.24 22.60 -3.80
CA ALA A 360 18.70 22.61 -2.44
C ALA A 360 19.78 23.00 -1.42
N ALA A 361 19.43 23.89 -0.49
CA ALA A 361 20.26 24.22 0.67
C ALA A 361 20.00 23.29 1.86
N SER A 362 18.80 22.67 1.92
CA SER A 362 18.43 21.75 2.99
C SER A 362 17.64 20.53 2.50
N LEU A 363 17.85 19.39 3.16
CA LEU A 363 17.13 18.14 3.00
C LEU A 363 16.72 17.63 4.39
N ARG A 364 15.43 17.39 4.60
CA ARG A 364 14.90 16.77 5.82
C ARG A 364 14.20 15.47 5.50
N MET A 365 14.56 14.39 6.19
CA MET A 365 13.94 13.10 6.04
C MET A 365 13.42 12.58 7.39
N ASP A 366 12.11 12.57 7.54
CA ASP A 366 11.43 12.13 8.75
C ASP A 366 10.74 10.79 8.51
N LYS A 367 10.83 9.85 9.45
CA LYS A 367 10.10 8.58 9.42
C LYS A 367 9.68 8.20 10.82
N HIS A 368 8.49 8.64 11.25
CA HIS A 368 7.96 8.27 12.55
C HIS A 368 7.17 6.95 12.50
N ARG A 369 7.07 6.28 13.65
CA ARG A 369 6.24 5.11 13.90
C ARG A 369 5.24 5.45 15.00
N SER A 370 4.00 4.99 14.88
CA SER A 370 2.93 5.40 15.79
C SER A 370 2.99 4.70 17.14
N ASP A 371 3.53 3.48 17.21
CA ASP A 371 3.86 2.81 18.47
C ASP A 371 4.74 1.58 18.18
N SER A 372 6.06 1.76 18.18
CA SER A 372 7.00 0.68 17.86
C SER A 372 8.25 0.73 18.74
N VAL A 373 8.10 1.10 20.01
CA VAL A 373 9.17 0.93 21.00
C VAL A 373 9.14 -0.54 21.46
N GLY A 374 10.29 -1.22 21.58
CA GLY A 374 10.30 -2.66 21.88
C GLY A 374 11.57 -3.43 21.52
N ASN A 375 12.42 -2.89 20.64
CA ASN A 375 13.72 -3.48 20.32
C ASN A 375 14.84 -2.60 20.87
N ASP A 376 16.01 -3.18 21.09
CA ASP A 376 17.18 -2.45 21.52
C ASP A 376 17.57 -1.35 20.50
N LEU A 377 18.31 -0.36 21.00
CA LEU A 377 18.77 0.77 20.22
C LEU A 377 19.53 0.34 18.96
N ARG A 378 20.47 -0.60 19.08
CA ARG A 378 21.36 -0.99 17.98
C ARG A 378 20.57 -1.66 16.87
N PHE A 379 19.70 -2.61 17.21
CA PHE A 379 18.80 -3.24 16.26
C PHE A 379 17.94 -2.20 15.55
N THR A 380 17.31 -1.29 16.29
CA THR A 380 16.41 -0.30 15.69
C THR A 380 17.16 0.66 14.74
N LEU A 381 18.39 1.05 15.08
CA LEU A 381 19.23 1.87 14.23
C LEU A 381 19.61 1.15 12.93
N LEU A 382 20.08 -0.09 13.02
CA LEU A 382 20.53 -0.88 11.87
C LEU A 382 19.38 -1.36 10.98
N ASP A 383 18.25 -1.75 11.57
CA ASP A 383 17.16 -2.35 10.81
C ASP A 383 16.11 -1.33 10.31
N ASP A 384 15.75 -0.31 11.09
CA ASP A 384 14.66 0.59 10.70
C ASP A 384 15.10 2.02 10.39
N TYR A 385 16.04 2.56 11.17
CA TYR A 385 16.56 3.91 10.98
C TYR A 385 17.53 4.00 9.79
N LEU A 386 18.26 2.92 9.49
CA LEU A 386 19.15 2.82 8.34
C LEU A 386 18.46 3.20 7.02
N HIS A 387 17.18 2.86 6.84
CA HIS A 387 16.41 3.28 5.67
C HIS A 387 16.28 4.79 5.50
N VAL A 388 16.36 5.55 6.58
CA VAL A 388 16.28 7.02 6.58
C VAL A 388 17.66 7.60 6.25
N VAL A 389 18.68 7.16 6.98
CA VAL A 389 20.06 7.60 6.80
C VAL A 389 20.55 7.29 5.39
N ASP A 390 20.34 6.06 4.92
CA ASP A 390 20.75 5.61 3.59
C ASP A 390 20.17 6.50 2.48
N THR A 391 18.85 6.70 2.51
CA THR A 391 18.16 7.46 1.46
C THR A 391 18.57 8.93 1.52
N ALA A 392 18.72 9.51 2.70
CA ALA A 392 19.14 10.90 2.85
C ALA A 392 20.58 11.14 2.36
N LEU A 393 21.51 10.24 2.70
CA LEU A 393 22.89 10.31 2.21
C LEU A 393 22.98 10.05 0.71
N TRP A 394 22.21 9.12 0.17
CA TRP A 394 22.15 8.87 -1.27
C TRP A 394 21.58 10.07 -2.05
N LEU A 395 20.56 10.74 -1.51
CA LEU A 395 20.02 11.98 -2.05
C LEU A 395 21.05 13.13 -2.01
N ALA A 396 21.94 13.12 -1.01
CA ALA A 396 23.06 14.06 -0.86
C ALA A 396 24.37 13.60 -1.53
N ASP A 397 24.28 12.72 -2.54
CA ASP A 397 25.40 12.18 -3.32
C ASP A 397 26.52 11.51 -2.51
N GLY A 398 26.21 11.03 -1.30
CA GLY A 398 27.17 10.37 -0.41
C GLY A 398 28.24 11.30 0.17
N GLN A 399 28.16 12.60 -0.08
CA GLN A 399 29.16 13.59 0.34
C GLN A 399 28.88 14.15 1.73
N ALA A 400 27.66 14.01 2.24
CA ALA A 400 27.29 14.53 3.56
C ALA A 400 27.99 13.73 4.68
N ARG A 401 28.57 14.45 5.64
CA ARG A 401 29.27 13.91 6.81
C ARG A 401 28.49 14.22 8.07
N LEU A 402 28.47 13.29 9.02
CA LEU A 402 27.77 13.46 10.30
C LEU A 402 28.40 14.63 11.08
N ARG A 403 27.56 15.56 11.56
CA ARG A 403 27.97 16.70 12.39
C ARG A 403 27.50 16.60 13.82
N GLY A 404 26.35 15.98 14.03
CA GLY A 404 25.76 15.82 15.35
C GLY A 404 24.40 15.16 15.26
N GLY A 405 23.72 15.09 16.39
CA GLY A 405 22.42 14.47 16.48
C GLY A 405 21.93 14.38 17.91
N ALA A 406 20.72 13.83 18.06
CA ALA A 406 20.11 13.58 19.34
C ALA A 406 19.54 12.16 19.37
N LEU A 407 19.82 11.44 20.45
CA LEU A 407 19.21 10.15 20.75
C LEU A 407 18.45 10.26 22.06
N LYS A 408 17.17 9.85 22.06
CA LYS A 408 16.39 9.65 23.28
C LYS A 408 16.05 8.17 23.40
N ILE A 409 16.43 7.59 24.52
CA ILE A 409 16.35 6.16 24.79
C ILE A 409 15.50 5.97 26.05
N THR A 410 14.70 4.91 26.11
CA THR A 410 13.98 4.52 27.33
C THR A 410 14.96 3.99 28.39
N PRO A 411 14.57 3.91 29.67
CA PRO A 411 15.38 3.24 30.69
C PRO A 411 15.76 1.79 30.34
N GLN A 412 14.98 1.14 29.49
CA GLN A 412 15.19 -0.23 29.01
C GLN A 412 16.17 -0.33 27.82
N GLY A 413 16.77 0.78 27.38
CA GLY A 413 17.74 0.78 26.27
C GLY A 413 17.10 0.82 24.87
N GLU A 414 15.80 1.13 24.78
CA GLU A 414 15.07 1.14 23.52
C GLU A 414 15.03 2.54 22.92
N MET A 415 15.14 2.65 21.59
CA MET A 415 15.09 3.95 20.93
C MET A 415 13.68 4.55 21.02
N LEU A 416 13.55 5.78 21.54
CA LEU A 416 12.31 6.58 21.48
C LEU A 416 12.38 7.61 20.35
N TYR A 417 13.51 8.30 20.23
CA TYR A 417 13.76 9.30 19.20
C TYR A 417 15.22 9.22 18.73
N ALA A 418 15.42 9.39 17.43
CA ALA A 418 16.73 9.59 16.84
C ALA A 418 16.68 10.71 15.80
N GLU A 419 17.59 11.67 15.93
CA GLU A 419 17.87 12.68 14.92
C GLU A 419 19.36 12.69 14.62
N HIS A 420 19.72 12.77 13.34
CA HIS A 420 21.10 12.99 12.92
C HIS A 420 21.14 14.13 11.93
N GLN A 421 22.17 14.96 12.06
CA GLN A 421 22.45 16.10 11.22
C GLN A 421 23.74 15.80 10.46
N PHE A 422 23.64 15.79 9.14
CA PHE A 422 24.77 15.64 8.24
C PHE A 422 24.94 16.94 7.46
N SER A 423 26.16 17.25 7.07
CA SER A 423 26.42 18.40 6.21
C SER A 423 27.39 18.06 5.09
N SER A 424 27.13 18.68 3.95
CA SER A 424 28.05 18.81 2.82
C SER A 424 28.24 20.31 2.54
N PRO A 425 29.21 20.71 1.69
CA PRO A 425 29.44 22.12 1.39
C PRO A 425 28.20 22.88 0.89
N ARG A 426 27.26 22.19 0.22
CA ARG A 426 26.07 22.81 -0.41
C ARG A 426 24.74 22.47 0.27
N LEU A 427 24.68 21.38 1.04
CA LEU A 427 23.43 20.83 1.53
C LEU A 427 23.55 20.43 3.01
N GLN A 428 22.63 20.95 3.82
CA GLN A 428 22.39 20.50 5.18
C GLN A 428 21.32 19.40 5.17
N VAL A 429 21.61 18.27 5.82
CA VAL A 429 20.73 17.10 5.84
C VAL A 429 20.32 16.78 7.27
N THR A 430 19.03 16.66 7.53
CA THR A 430 18.50 16.24 8.83
C THR A 430 17.66 14.97 8.66
N THR A 431 17.98 13.92 9.40
CA THR A 431 17.17 12.70 9.45
C THR A 431 16.53 12.55 10.81
N SER A 432 15.24 12.24 10.90
CA SER A 432 14.58 12.00 12.19
C SER A 432 13.64 10.79 12.20
N MET A 433 13.54 10.14 13.36
CA MET A 433 12.58 9.08 13.64
C MET A 433 12.09 9.20 15.08
N HIS A 434 10.77 9.23 15.23
CA HIS A 434 10.11 9.16 16.53
C HIS A 434 9.31 7.87 16.59
N ARG A 435 9.48 7.05 17.62
CA ARG A 435 8.89 5.71 17.71
C ARG A 435 7.45 5.68 18.25
N ARG A 436 6.97 6.81 18.75
CA ARG A 436 5.57 7.09 19.11
C ARG A 436 4.95 8.29 18.35
N GLY A 437 5.50 8.59 17.17
CA GLY A 437 5.07 9.74 16.37
C GLY A 437 3.91 9.37 15.44
N ARG A 438 2.85 10.18 15.43
CA ARG A 438 1.66 9.94 14.61
C ARG A 438 1.82 10.33 13.13
N GLN A 439 2.87 11.09 12.78
CA GLN A 439 3.06 11.56 11.41
C GLN A 439 3.76 10.50 10.52
N PRO A 440 3.24 10.22 9.30
CA PRO A 440 3.87 9.30 8.37
C PRO A 440 5.19 9.86 7.80
N ALA A 441 6.00 8.98 7.20
CA ALA A 441 7.30 9.38 6.68
C ALA A 441 7.21 10.48 5.61
N ARG A 442 8.13 11.43 5.68
CA ARG A 442 8.18 12.65 4.89
C ARG A 442 9.62 12.91 4.46
N VAL A 443 9.80 13.33 3.21
CA VAL A 443 11.05 13.91 2.74
C VAL A 443 10.74 15.32 2.27
N GLY A 444 11.51 16.30 2.72
CA GLY A 444 11.39 17.68 2.26
C GLY A 444 12.75 18.20 1.84
N ALA A 445 12.80 18.95 0.74
CA ALA A 445 14.00 19.68 0.33
C ALA A 445 13.61 21.14 0.07
N GLY A 446 14.53 22.07 0.27
CA GLY A 446 14.29 23.48 0.03
C GLY A 446 15.55 24.25 -0.35
N GLY A 447 15.37 25.21 -1.25
CA GLY A 447 16.37 26.14 -1.76
C GLY A 447 15.76 27.53 -1.97
N HIS A 448 16.49 28.43 -2.62
CA HIS A 448 15.99 29.79 -2.89
C HIS A 448 14.70 29.74 -3.72
N GLY A 449 13.59 30.18 -3.12
CA GLY A 449 12.28 30.30 -3.79
C GLY A 449 11.49 29.00 -3.97
N TRP A 450 11.96 27.84 -3.49
CA TRP A 450 11.23 26.58 -3.66
C TRP A 450 11.31 25.64 -2.46
N ARG A 451 10.25 24.85 -2.27
CA ARG A 451 10.18 23.79 -1.26
C ARG A 451 9.45 22.57 -1.83
N ALA A 452 10.13 21.43 -1.88
CA ALA A 452 9.52 20.15 -2.21
C ALA A 452 9.17 19.39 -0.93
N ILE A 453 7.98 18.78 -0.87
CA ILE A 453 7.58 17.88 0.22
C ILE A 453 6.96 16.63 -0.39
N CYS A 454 7.59 15.49 -0.14
CA CYS A 454 7.13 14.17 -0.53
C CYS A 454 6.67 13.43 0.73
N ARG A 455 5.39 13.04 0.83
CA ARG A 455 4.94 12.12 1.87
C ARG A 455 4.95 10.70 1.33
N GLN A 456 5.25 9.72 2.17
CA GLN A 456 5.31 8.32 1.73
C GLN A 456 3.93 7.76 1.30
N ARG A 457 2.82 8.44 1.63
CA ARG A 457 1.49 8.17 1.04
C ARG A 457 1.42 8.58 -0.44
N ASP A 458 2.06 9.69 -0.81
CA ASP A 458 2.08 10.21 -2.19
C ASP A 458 2.97 9.34 -3.09
N ALA A 459 4.06 8.81 -2.53
CA ALA A 459 4.92 7.83 -3.21
C ALA A 459 4.23 6.48 -3.50
N ARG A 460 3.10 6.16 -2.85
CA ARG A 460 2.28 4.97 -3.18
C ARG A 460 1.39 5.18 -4.40
N MET A 461 1.15 6.43 -4.79
CA MET A 461 0.22 6.82 -5.86
C MET A 461 0.92 7.14 -7.20
N ALA A 462 2.24 7.31 -7.21
CA ALA A 462 3.02 7.69 -8.39
C ALA A 462 3.34 6.50 -9.32
N GLY A 463 2.30 5.92 -9.91
CA GLY A 463 2.39 5.09 -11.12
C GLY A 463 1.99 5.84 -12.40
N GLY A 464 1.67 7.14 -12.28
CA GLY A 464 1.33 8.01 -13.40
C GLY A 464 2.01 9.35 -13.21
N VAL A 465 2.61 9.84 -14.30
CA VAL A 465 3.16 11.19 -14.45
C VAL A 465 2.07 12.20 -14.06
N ARG A 466 2.21 12.86 -12.91
CA ARG A 466 1.54 14.16 -12.71
C ARG A 466 2.44 15.21 -13.31
N SER A 467 2.01 15.74 -14.45
CA SER A 467 2.45 17.05 -14.91
C SER A 467 2.23 18.06 -13.78
N TRP A 468 3.30 18.74 -13.39
CA TRP A 468 3.18 19.98 -12.62
C TRP A 468 2.66 21.04 -13.60
N ARG A 469 1.35 21.23 -13.66
CA ARG A 469 0.81 22.53 -14.09
C ARG A 469 0.80 23.46 -12.87
N GLY A 470 0.93 24.77 -13.14
CA GLY A 470 0.75 25.83 -12.15
C GLY A 470 -0.56 25.72 -11.36
N PRO A 471 -0.78 26.65 -10.41
CA PRO A 471 -1.46 26.38 -9.15
C PRO A 471 -2.89 25.88 -9.35
N ALA A 472 -3.20 24.70 -8.81
CA ALA A 472 -4.57 24.24 -8.53
C ALA A 472 -4.78 24.21 -7.01
N PRO A 473 -5.99 24.55 -6.53
CA PRO A 473 -6.21 25.10 -5.19
C PRO A 473 -6.00 24.05 -4.10
N GLY A 474 -4.99 24.26 -3.25
CA GLY A 474 -4.72 23.42 -2.08
C GLY A 474 -3.25 23.32 -1.67
N CYS A 475 -2.31 23.60 -2.58
CA CYS A 475 -0.90 23.78 -2.24
C CYS A 475 -0.63 25.25 -1.90
N ARG A 476 -0.46 25.59 -0.62
CA ARG A 476 0.04 26.93 -0.24
C ARG A 476 1.52 27.05 -0.60
N LEU A 477 1.81 27.73 -1.70
CA LEU A 477 2.98 28.59 -1.78
C LEU A 477 2.77 29.71 -0.75
N ALA A 478 3.47 29.64 0.37
CA ALA A 478 3.58 30.78 1.26
C ALA A 478 4.75 31.63 0.75
N ASN A 479 4.45 32.60 -0.11
CA ASN A 479 5.31 33.78 -0.24
C ASN A 479 4.99 34.65 0.98
N HIS A 480 5.95 34.83 1.89
CA HIS A 480 5.85 35.91 2.87
C HIS A 480 6.43 37.19 2.24
N PRO A 481 5.83 38.37 2.53
CA PRO A 481 6.39 39.67 2.16
C PRO A 481 7.74 39.92 2.85
#